data_AF-A0A0D3CAX5-F1
#
_entry.id   AF-A0A0D3CAX5-F1
#
_cell.length_a   1.000
_cell.length_b   1.000
_cell.length_c   1.000
_cell.angle_alpha   90.00
_cell.angle_beta   90.00
_cell.angle_gamma   90.00
#
_symmetry.space_group_name_H-M   'P 1'
#
loop_
_entity.id
_entity.type
_entity.pdbx_description
1 polymer ?
#
loop_
_entity_poly.entity_id
_entity_poly.type
_entity_poly.pdbx_seq_one_letter_code
_entity_poly.pdbx_strand_id
1 'polypeptide(L)'
;MPLAIQAFFVSLLFFSSIASAAIVEHVKNVVVKPLCKEQRIPTVNGSLPGPTINVREGDTLVVHAMITVRTGACGPVVINLRKKSNTLKSPWMDGANMITQCPIQPRNNFTYRFDITGQEGTLFWHAHVVNLRATLHGALIIRPRSGRPYPFPKPYKEAPLVFATK
;
A
#
# COMPACT_ATOMS: atom_id res chain seq x y z
N MET A 1 -14.07 53.05 -9.32
CA MET A 1 -13.04 52.15 -8.73
C MET A 1 -13.55 50.97 -7.87
N PRO A 2 -14.84 50.76 -7.52
CA PRO A 2 -15.22 49.61 -6.67
C PRO A 2 -15.55 48.31 -7.43
N LEU A 3 -16.04 48.39 -8.69
CA LEU A 3 -16.42 47.20 -9.47
C LEU A 3 -15.23 46.31 -9.86
N ALA A 4 -14.07 46.91 -10.15
CA ALA A 4 -12.87 46.15 -10.55
C ALA A 4 -12.31 45.28 -9.40
N ILE A 5 -12.48 45.72 -8.15
CA ILE A 5 -12.02 45.01 -6.95
C ILE A 5 -12.96 43.82 -6.65
N GLN A 6 -14.27 43.99 -6.83
CA GLN A 6 -15.24 42.88 -6.72
C GLN A 6 -15.02 41.81 -7.78
N ALA A 7 -14.72 42.18 -9.03
CA ALA A 7 -14.44 41.22 -10.10
C ALA A 7 -13.18 40.37 -9.82
N PHE A 8 -12.16 40.96 -9.17
CA PHE A 8 -10.94 40.26 -8.81
C PHE A 8 -11.16 39.21 -7.70
N PHE A 9 -12.01 39.52 -6.71
CA PHE A 9 -12.38 38.58 -5.65
C PHE A 9 -13.26 37.43 -6.14
N VAL A 10 -14.16 37.67 -7.10
CA VAL A 10 -15.00 36.62 -7.70
C VAL A 10 -14.17 35.68 -8.59
N SER A 11 -13.15 36.20 -9.28
CA SER A 11 -12.21 35.40 -10.10
C SER A 11 -11.35 34.45 -9.26
N LEU A 12 -10.88 34.87 -8.08
CA LEU A 12 -10.07 34.02 -7.19
C LEU A 12 -10.84 32.81 -6.61
N LEU A 13 -12.18 32.87 -6.54
CA LEU A 13 -12.99 31.77 -6.02
C LEU A 13 -13.24 30.65 -7.03
N PHE A 14 -12.94 30.85 -8.32
CA PHE A 14 -13.17 29.84 -9.37
C PHE A 14 -11.97 28.91 -9.65
N PHE A 15 -10.82 29.13 -9.00
CA PHE A 15 -9.62 28.30 -9.15
C PHE A 15 -9.30 27.41 -7.94
N SER A 16 -10.29 27.06 -7.12
CA SER A 16 -10.15 25.95 -6.18
C SER A 16 -10.24 24.63 -6.95
N SER A 17 -9.11 24.24 -7.56
CA SER A 17 -8.93 22.89 -8.10
C SER A 17 -9.23 21.89 -6.99
N ILE A 18 -10.33 21.14 -7.14
CA ILE A 18 -10.67 20.05 -6.24
C ILE A 18 -9.67 18.92 -6.53
N ALA A 19 -8.51 18.99 -5.88
CA ALA A 19 -7.59 17.85 -5.84
C ALA A 19 -8.29 16.74 -5.03
N SER A 20 -8.87 15.77 -5.73
CA SER A 20 -9.44 14.58 -5.11
C SER A 20 -8.30 13.62 -4.75
N ALA A 21 -7.89 13.62 -3.49
CA ALA A 21 -7.02 12.61 -2.90
C ALA A 21 -7.90 11.74 -1.98
N ALA A 22 -7.99 10.43 -2.26
CA ALA A 22 -8.75 9.51 -1.42
C ALA A 22 -7.84 8.87 -0.37
N ILE A 23 -8.38 8.66 0.83
CA ILE A 23 -7.76 7.76 1.81
C ILE A 23 -8.24 6.34 1.49
N VAL A 24 -7.31 5.43 1.20
CA VAL A 24 -7.62 4.03 0.92
C VAL A 24 -7.13 3.17 2.07
N GLU A 25 -8.05 2.66 2.88
CA GLU A 25 -7.76 1.87 4.08
C GLU A 25 -7.83 0.36 3.80
N HIS A 26 -6.83 -0.37 4.30
CA HIS A 26 -6.81 -1.83 4.24
C HIS A 26 -6.44 -2.41 5.61
N VAL A 27 -7.20 -3.42 6.06
CA VAL A 27 -6.86 -4.23 7.23
C VAL A 27 -6.19 -5.53 6.76
N LYS A 28 -5.02 -5.81 7.31
CA LYS A 28 -4.19 -6.98 6.96
C LYS A 28 -3.89 -7.79 8.21
N ASN A 29 -4.62 -8.90 8.35
CA ASN A 29 -4.42 -9.86 9.42
C ASN A 29 -3.43 -10.94 8.98
N VAL A 30 -2.33 -11.08 9.70
CA VAL A 30 -1.44 -12.22 9.51
C VAL A 30 -2.05 -13.41 10.25
N VAL A 31 -2.29 -14.49 9.52
CA VAL A 31 -2.87 -15.76 10.01
C VAL A 31 -2.03 -16.93 9.53
N VAL A 32 -2.03 -18.03 10.28
CA VAL A 32 -1.33 -19.27 9.90
C VAL A 32 -2.31 -20.22 9.22
N LYS A 33 -1.95 -20.69 8.02
CA LYS A 33 -2.74 -21.67 7.27
C LYS A 33 -1.97 -22.98 7.13
N PRO A 34 -2.59 -24.14 7.41
CA PRO A 34 -2.02 -25.43 7.07
C PRO A 34 -2.10 -25.67 5.55
N LEU A 35 -1.03 -26.17 4.95
CA LEU A 35 -1.03 -26.77 3.62
C LEU A 35 -1.23 -28.29 3.73
N CYS A 36 -1.57 -28.94 2.62
CA CYS A 36 -1.93 -30.37 2.53
C CYS A 36 -0.90 -31.35 3.16
N LYS A 37 0.33 -30.92 3.45
CA LYS A 37 1.36 -31.66 4.18
C LYS A 37 1.84 -30.87 5.40
N GLU A 38 1.08 -30.84 6.49
CA GLU A 38 1.41 -30.28 7.84
C GLU A 38 2.14 -28.90 7.93
N GLN A 39 2.39 -28.24 6.81
CA GLN A 39 3.22 -27.06 6.72
C GLN A 39 2.34 -25.86 7.02
N ARG A 40 2.66 -25.20 8.12
CA ARG A 40 2.00 -23.99 8.58
C ARG A 40 2.71 -22.78 8.01
N ILE A 41 2.03 -22.05 7.13
CA ILE A 41 2.58 -20.83 6.53
C ILE A 41 1.80 -19.59 6.98
N PRO A 42 2.49 -18.46 7.20
CA PRO A 42 1.82 -17.19 7.42
C PRO A 42 1.23 -16.66 6.12
N THR A 43 0.03 -16.11 6.19
CA THR A 43 -0.69 -15.51 5.07
C THR A 43 -1.34 -14.21 5.53
N VAL A 44 -1.63 -13.32 4.59
CA VAL A 44 -2.42 -12.11 4.88
C VAL A 44 -3.87 -12.38 4.51
N ASN A 45 -4.78 -12.21 5.47
CA ASN A 45 -6.21 -12.47 5.33
C ASN A 45 -6.53 -13.88 4.78
N GLY A 46 -5.67 -14.87 5.06
CA GLY A 46 -5.86 -16.26 4.67
C GLY A 46 -5.51 -16.62 3.23
N SER A 47 -4.99 -15.67 2.44
CA SER A 47 -4.65 -15.88 1.03
C SER A 47 -3.13 -15.89 0.77
N LEU A 48 -2.72 -16.70 -0.20
CA LEU A 48 -1.37 -16.72 -0.77
C LEU A 48 -1.50 -16.78 -2.30
N PRO A 49 -1.04 -15.75 -3.05
CA PRO A 49 -0.55 -14.46 -2.58
C PRO A 49 -1.58 -13.70 -1.71
N GLY A 50 -1.09 -12.77 -0.92
CA GLY A 50 -1.93 -11.86 -0.14
C GLY A 50 -2.80 -10.96 -1.03
N PRO A 51 -3.76 -10.22 -0.45
CA PRO A 51 -4.69 -9.39 -1.19
C PRO A 51 -3.97 -8.29 -1.98
N THR A 52 -4.47 -8.04 -3.19
CA THR A 52 -4.00 -6.94 -4.04
C THR A 52 -4.50 -5.61 -3.48
N ILE A 53 -3.60 -4.66 -3.28
CA ILE A 53 -3.95 -3.27 -2.95
C ILE A 53 -4.16 -2.53 -4.27
N ASN A 54 -5.30 -1.83 -4.40
CA ASN A 54 -5.61 -0.97 -5.53
C ASN A 54 -5.73 0.48 -5.06
N VAL A 55 -4.94 1.37 -5.64
CA VAL A 55 -4.93 2.82 -5.36
C VAL A 55 -4.76 3.61 -6.66
N ARG A 56 -4.93 4.92 -6.62
CA ARG A 56 -4.59 5.85 -7.71
C ARG A 56 -3.40 6.72 -7.34
N GLU A 57 -2.71 7.23 -8.34
CA GLU A 57 -1.77 8.33 -8.14
C GLU A 57 -2.51 9.54 -7.56
N GLY A 58 -1.98 10.09 -6.46
CA GLY A 58 -2.59 11.14 -5.65
C GLY A 58 -3.24 10.65 -4.36
N ASP A 59 -3.51 9.34 -4.21
CA ASP A 59 -4.15 8.80 -3.01
C ASP A 59 -3.20 8.74 -1.80
N THR A 60 -3.78 8.74 -0.61
CA THR A 60 -3.10 8.34 0.63
C THR A 60 -3.52 6.92 0.99
N LEU A 61 -2.58 5.98 0.89
CA LEU A 61 -2.79 4.59 1.28
C LEU A 61 -2.53 4.41 2.78
N VAL A 62 -3.50 3.87 3.50
CA VAL A 62 -3.40 3.51 4.92
C VAL A 62 -3.56 1.99 5.05
N VAL A 63 -2.61 1.33 5.72
CA VAL A 63 -2.62 -0.11 5.94
C VAL A 63 -2.48 -0.42 7.42
N HIS A 64 -3.54 -0.98 8.00
CA HIS A 64 -3.53 -1.49 9.37
C HIS A 64 -3.01 -2.93 9.35
N ALA A 65 -1.73 -3.10 9.67
CA ALA A 65 -1.10 -4.41 9.81
C ALA A 65 -1.36 -4.94 11.22
N MET A 66 -2.05 -6.08 11.31
CA MET A 66 -2.42 -6.71 12.58
C MET A 66 -1.85 -8.13 12.65
N ILE A 67 -1.06 -8.41 13.69
CA ILE A 67 -0.43 -9.72 13.88
C ILE A 67 -1.26 -10.50 14.90
N THR A 68 -2.18 -11.35 14.42
CA THR A 68 -3.11 -12.08 15.29
C THR A 68 -2.55 -13.40 15.84
N VAL A 69 -1.41 -13.86 15.32
CA VAL A 69 -0.78 -15.13 15.67
C VAL A 69 -0.10 -15.09 17.04
N ARG A 70 -0.02 -16.23 17.73
CA ARG A 70 0.70 -16.37 19.01
C ARG A 70 2.22 -16.39 18.79
N THR A 71 2.96 -15.92 19.80
CA THR A 71 4.42 -15.94 19.89
C THR A 71 4.96 -17.34 19.55
N GLY A 72 5.89 -17.43 18.58
CA GLY A 72 6.50 -18.69 18.11
C GLY A 72 6.01 -19.22 16.76
N ALA A 73 4.89 -18.74 16.22
CA ALA A 73 4.37 -19.20 14.93
C ALA A 73 4.76 -18.31 13.74
N CYS A 74 5.03 -17.03 13.99
CA CYS A 74 5.53 -16.08 13.00
C CYS A 74 6.52 -15.14 13.67
N GLY A 75 7.65 -14.92 12.99
CA GLY A 75 8.49 -13.78 13.28
C GLY A 75 7.71 -12.49 13.03
N PRO A 76 8.18 -11.38 13.61
CA PRO A 76 7.50 -10.12 13.44
C PRO A 76 7.45 -9.70 11.96
N VAL A 77 6.43 -8.94 11.57
CA VAL A 77 6.16 -8.64 10.15
C VAL A 77 6.30 -7.16 9.90
N VAL A 78 6.88 -6.82 8.76
CA VAL A 78 7.04 -5.44 8.34
C VAL A 78 6.64 -5.34 6.88
N ILE A 79 5.64 -4.53 6.53
CA ILE A 79 5.18 -4.42 5.14
C ILE A 79 6.00 -3.34 4.44
N ASN A 80 6.89 -3.74 3.53
CA ASN A 80 7.55 -2.80 2.63
C ASN A 80 6.70 -2.62 1.36
N LEU A 81 6.47 -1.35 0.99
CA LEU A 81 5.98 -1.00 -0.34
C LEU A 81 7.18 -0.54 -1.16
N ARG A 82 7.53 -1.27 -2.22
CA ARG A 82 8.64 -0.88 -3.09
C ARG A 82 8.28 0.42 -3.82
N LYS A 83 8.75 1.57 -3.35
CA LYS A 83 8.49 2.90 -3.93
C LYS A 83 9.67 3.41 -4.75
N LYS A 84 9.42 4.24 -5.77
CA LYS A 84 10.47 4.81 -6.65
C LYS A 84 11.01 6.18 -6.21
N SER A 85 10.32 6.99 -5.37
CA SER A 85 10.75 8.40 -5.24
C SER A 85 10.40 9.22 -3.98
N ASN A 86 9.57 8.77 -3.01
CA ASN A 86 9.14 9.66 -1.90
C ASN A 86 9.30 9.11 -0.47
N THR A 87 10.10 8.07 -0.29
CA THR A 87 10.42 7.55 1.06
C THR A 87 11.23 8.55 1.90
N LEU A 88 11.88 9.54 1.27
CA LEU A 88 12.66 10.59 1.94
C LEU A 88 11.87 11.37 3.00
N LYS A 89 10.54 11.50 2.84
CA LYS A 89 9.70 12.24 3.80
C LYS A 89 9.17 11.39 4.96
N SER A 90 9.21 10.06 4.86
CA SER A 90 8.63 9.15 5.85
C SER A 90 9.37 7.81 5.93
N PRO A 91 10.68 7.80 6.25
CA PRO A 91 11.47 6.57 6.32
C PRO A 91 10.90 5.56 7.32
N TRP A 92 10.28 6.02 8.41
CA TRP A 92 9.62 5.16 9.41
C TRP A 92 8.44 4.33 8.87
N MET A 93 7.94 4.64 7.67
CA MET A 93 6.90 3.86 6.98
C MET A 93 7.46 2.86 5.96
N ASP A 94 8.76 2.90 5.66
CA ASP A 94 9.38 2.04 4.65
C ASP A 94 9.32 0.56 5.01
N GLY A 95 9.55 0.26 6.29
CA GLY A 95 9.46 -1.11 6.74
C GLY A 95 10.68 -1.98 6.48
N ALA A 96 11.88 -1.43 6.39
CA ALA A 96 13.11 -2.22 6.47
C ALA A 96 13.38 -2.63 7.93
N ASN A 97 13.33 -3.94 8.20
CA ASN A 97 13.52 -4.50 9.54
C ASN A 97 14.86 -4.09 10.16
N MET A 98 14.81 -3.56 11.39
CA MET A 98 15.98 -3.08 12.15
C MET A 98 16.78 -1.95 11.47
N ILE A 99 16.27 -1.40 10.36
CA ILE A 99 16.85 -0.24 9.67
C ILE A 99 15.93 0.96 9.84
N THR A 100 14.68 0.85 9.42
CA THR A 100 13.69 1.94 9.52
C THR A 100 12.63 1.71 10.59
N GLN A 101 12.44 0.46 11.03
CA GLN A 101 11.55 0.16 12.14
C GLN A 101 11.92 -1.12 12.89
N CYS A 102 11.53 -1.15 14.16
CA CYS A 102 11.44 -2.40 14.90
C CYS A 102 10.31 -3.26 14.34
N PRO A 103 10.47 -4.59 14.40
CA PRO A 103 9.44 -5.51 13.99
C PRO A 103 8.13 -5.44 14.82
N ILE A 104 6.96 -5.61 14.17
CA ILE A 104 5.66 -5.66 14.86
C ILE A 104 5.54 -6.97 15.66
N GLN A 105 5.40 -6.87 16.98
CA GLN A 105 5.29 -8.03 17.87
C GLN A 105 3.97 -8.79 17.67
N PRO A 106 3.94 -10.10 17.99
CA PRO A 106 2.71 -10.88 18.05
C PRO A 106 1.65 -10.21 18.93
N ARG A 107 0.39 -10.25 18.50
CA ARG A 107 -0.77 -9.57 19.13
C ARG A 107 -0.72 -8.05 19.13
N ASN A 108 0.24 -7.44 18.43
CA ASN A 108 0.28 -6.00 18.22
C ASN A 108 -0.12 -5.62 16.79
N ASN A 109 -0.29 -4.32 16.59
CA ASN A 109 -0.61 -3.73 15.30
C ASN A 109 0.32 -2.55 14.99
N PHE A 110 0.36 -2.17 13.72
CA PHE A 110 0.99 -0.95 13.26
C PHE A 110 0.24 -0.43 12.05
N THR A 111 0.11 0.90 11.96
CA THR A 111 -0.57 1.55 10.84
C THR A 111 0.45 2.20 9.93
N TYR A 112 0.60 1.66 8.73
CA TYR A 112 1.37 2.30 7.69
C TYR A 112 0.55 3.35 6.97
N ARG A 113 1.15 4.50 6.67
CA ARG A 113 0.51 5.56 5.90
C ARG A 113 1.46 6.07 4.83
N PHE A 114 0.94 6.19 3.61
CA PHE A 114 1.73 6.40 2.42
C PHE A 114 1.04 7.35 1.46
N ASP A 115 1.67 8.46 1.14
CA ASP A 115 1.22 9.28 0.01
C ASP A 115 1.75 8.66 -1.29
N ILE A 116 0.85 8.41 -2.23
CA ILE A 116 1.13 7.84 -3.55
C ILE A 116 1.31 8.98 -4.53
N THR A 117 2.55 9.45 -4.66
CA THR A 117 2.89 10.64 -5.45
C THR A 117 3.97 10.31 -6.46
N GLY A 118 3.74 10.67 -7.73
CA GLY A 118 4.70 10.46 -8.81
C GLY A 118 4.95 8.98 -9.14
N GLN A 119 3.98 8.10 -8.87
CA GLN A 119 4.06 6.67 -9.17
C GLN A 119 2.78 6.21 -9.86
N GLU A 120 2.93 5.38 -10.88
CA GLU A 120 1.85 4.75 -11.63
C GLU A 120 2.33 3.39 -12.13
N GLY A 121 1.45 2.40 -12.20
CA GLY A 121 1.74 1.06 -12.68
C GLY A 121 1.65 -0.03 -11.61
N THR A 122 2.40 -1.11 -11.79
CA THR A 122 2.36 -2.29 -10.92
C THR A 122 3.59 -2.35 -10.02
N LEU A 123 3.36 -2.45 -8.73
CA LEU A 123 4.33 -2.67 -7.67
C LEU A 123 3.89 -3.88 -6.83
N PHE A 124 4.61 -4.14 -5.75
CA PHE A 124 4.25 -5.18 -4.81
C PHE A 124 4.57 -4.75 -3.38
N TRP A 125 3.88 -5.39 -2.45
CA TRP A 125 4.15 -5.29 -1.03
C TRP A 125 4.63 -6.64 -0.51
N HIS A 126 5.54 -6.64 0.45
CA HIS A 126 6.00 -7.88 1.06
C HIS A 126 6.48 -7.68 2.50
N ALA A 127 6.56 -8.77 3.26
CA ALA A 127 7.22 -8.79 4.56
C ALA A 127 8.72 -8.56 4.39
N HIS A 128 9.31 -7.61 5.10
CA HIS A 128 10.73 -7.30 5.05
C HIS A 128 11.50 -7.86 6.27
N VAL A 129 11.05 -9.03 6.75
CA VAL A 129 11.68 -9.75 7.86
C VAL A 129 12.08 -11.14 7.37
N VAL A 130 13.39 -11.38 7.35
CA VAL A 130 14.03 -12.67 6.99
C VAL A 130 13.35 -13.28 5.74
N ASN A 131 12.82 -14.51 5.85
CA ASN A 131 12.26 -15.27 4.74
C ASN A 131 10.72 -15.18 4.67
N LEU A 132 10.09 -14.30 5.45
CA LEU A 132 8.64 -14.18 5.47
C LEU A 132 8.06 -13.62 4.16
N ARG A 133 8.87 -12.94 3.33
CA ARG A 133 8.47 -12.51 1.97
C ARG A 133 8.03 -13.66 1.07
N ALA A 134 8.45 -14.90 1.34
CA ALA A 134 8.06 -16.06 0.56
C ALA A 134 6.54 -16.32 0.60
N THR A 135 5.86 -15.87 1.66
CA THR A 135 4.43 -16.15 1.88
C THR A 135 3.61 -14.89 2.20
N LEU A 136 4.25 -13.88 2.78
CA LEU A 136 3.65 -12.57 3.06
C LEU A 136 4.03 -11.59 1.97
N HIS A 137 3.33 -11.65 0.83
CA HIS A 137 3.49 -10.72 -0.28
C HIS A 137 2.18 -10.56 -1.05
N GLY A 138 2.06 -9.50 -1.85
CA GLY A 138 0.95 -9.32 -2.77
C GLY A 138 1.15 -8.13 -3.71
N ALA A 139 0.28 -7.99 -4.69
CA ALA A 139 0.37 -6.91 -5.67
C ALA A 139 -0.08 -5.56 -5.08
N LEU A 140 0.52 -4.48 -5.58
CA LEU A 140 0.10 -3.10 -5.38
C LEU A 140 -0.10 -2.48 -6.76
N ILE A 141 -1.33 -2.17 -7.13
CA ILE A 141 -1.67 -1.55 -8.40
C ILE A 141 -1.95 -0.07 -8.15
N ILE A 142 -1.17 0.79 -8.81
CA ILE A 142 -1.33 2.24 -8.79
C ILE A 142 -1.89 2.66 -10.15
N ARG A 143 -3.16 3.03 -10.18
CA ARG A 143 -3.85 3.51 -11.38
C ARG A 143 -3.54 4.99 -11.64
N PRO A 144 -3.77 5.47 -12.88
CA PRO A 144 -3.65 6.87 -13.20
C PRO A 144 -4.50 7.75 -12.28
N ARG A 145 -3.98 8.96 -12.02
CA ARG A 145 -4.70 10.03 -11.34
C ARG A 145 -6.05 10.26 -12.01
N SER A 146 -7.07 10.61 -11.23
CA SER A 146 -8.35 11.04 -11.80
C SER A 146 -8.16 12.16 -12.84
N GLY A 147 -8.82 12.03 -13.99
CA GLY A 147 -8.66 12.96 -15.12
C GLY A 147 -7.43 12.76 -15.99
N ARG A 148 -6.53 11.82 -15.66
CA ARG A 148 -5.41 11.43 -16.54
C ARG A 148 -5.61 9.99 -17.04
N PRO A 149 -5.77 9.76 -18.36
CA PRO A 149 -5.85 8.40 -18.88
C PRO A 149 -4.46 7.75 -18.91
N TYR A 150 -4.43 6.43 -19.11
CA TYR A 150 -3.21 5.73 -19.48
C TYR A 150 -2.61 6.32 -20.77
N PRO A 151 -1.28 6.23 -20.97
CA PRO A 151 -0.64 6.61 -22.24
C PRO A 151 -0.95 5.64 -23.40
N PHE A 152 -1.85 4.69 -23.18
CA PHE A 152 -2.32 3.67 -24.11
C PHE A 152 -3.85 3.47 -23.94
N PRO A 153 -4.54 2.87 -24.93
CA PRO A 153 -5.97 2.59 -24.82
C PRO A 153 -6.31 1.79 -23.55
N LYS A 154 -7.39 2.18 -22.87
CA LYS A 154 -7.81 1.53 -21.62
C LYS A 154 -8.00 0.02 -21.87
N PRO A 155 -7.29 -0.85 -21.11
CA PRO A 155 -7.46 -2.29 -21.24
C PRO A 155 -8.90 -2.72 -20.94
N TYR A 156 -9.38 -3.75 -21.64
CA TYR A 156 -10.68 -4.35 -21.34
C TYR A 156 -10.71 -4.98 -19.94
N LYS A 157 -9.61 -5.65 -19.56
CA LYS A 157 -9.40 -6.25 -18.24
C LYS A 157 -7.94 -6.13 -17.82
N GLU A 158 -7.73 -6.10 -16.51
CA GLU A 158 -6.42 -6.13 -15.86
C GLU A 158 -6.44 -7.23 -14.80
N ALA A 159 -5.37 -8.01 -14.70
CA ALA A 159 -5.22 -9.04 -13.67
C ALA A 159 -3.76 -9.12 -13.20
N PRO A 160 -3.49 -9.13 -11.88
CA PRO A 160 -2.13 -9.33 -11.37
C PRO A 160 -1.71 -10.79 -11.55
N LEU A 161 -0.57 -11.01 -12.20
CA LEU A 161 0.11 -12.31 -12.28
C LEU A 161 1.30 -12.29 -11.32
N VAL A 162 1.22 -13.06 -10.24
CA VAL A 162 2.27 -13.14 -9.22
C VAL A 162 3.01 -14.46 -9.36
N PHE A 163 4.30 -14.37 -9.66
CA PHE A 163 5.19 -15.53 -9.74
C PHE A 163 5.89 -15.75 -8.41
N ALA A 164 5.84 -16.98 -7.90
CA ALA A 164 6.59 -17.42 -6.74
C ALA A 164 7.21 -18.79 -7.04
N THR A 165 8.50 -18.94 -6.79
CA THR A 165 9.22 -20.22 -6.94
C THR A 165 9.14 -21.02 -5.64
N LYS A 166 9.01 -22.34 -5.76
CA LYS A 166 9.11 -23.28 -4.63
C LYS A 166 10.50 -23.27 -4.00
#